data_AF-A0A8B9YKB3-F1
#
_entry.id   AF-A0A8B9YKB3-F1
#
_cell.length_a   1.000
_cell.length_b   1.000
_cell.length_c   1.000
_cell.angle_alpha   90.00
_cell.angle_beta   90.00
_cell.angle_gamma   90.00
#
_symmetry.space_group_name_H-M   'P 1'
#
loop_
_entity.id
_entity.type
_entity.pdbx_description
1 polymer ?
#
loop_
_entity_poly.entity_id
_entity_poly.type
_entity_poly.pdbx_seq_one_letter_code
_entity_poly.pdbx_strand_id
1 'polypeptide(L)'
;MSENNLFSLKLTYTFFYAISKLLKTNPKLTFLQDRRFADLSNTLKNVQTEIVNKHNDLRRGVSPPPSNMLKMQWNTTAAANAQNWANKCLFKHSKKEDRRVGTRNCGENLFMSSYPSTWSNAIQSWYDEVHDFVFEVGPKSPQAVIGHFTQIVWYSSFLIGCGVAYCPKQSLKYLYVCQYCPAGNIVGRQHVPYQKGTPCGSCPNHCDNGLCTNSCEYEDTYSNCASLKETWTCASDFVKTNCKAACNCQGKIY
;
A
#
# COMPACT_ATOMS: atom_id res chain seq x y z
N MET A 1 34.13 31.48 -4.69
CA MET A 1 33.22 30.92 -3.67
C MET A 1 33.73 31.39 -2.31
N SER A 2 32.97 32.25 -1.63
CA SER A 2 33.45 32.95 -0.42
C SER A 2 33.61 32.02 0.79
N GLU A 3 34.63 32.27 1.60
CA GLU A 3 35.00 31.50 2.80
C GLU A 3 33.84 31.37 3.82
N ASN A 4 32.89 32.29 3.79
CA ASN A 4 31.69 32.28 4.62
C ASN A 4 30.77 31.07 4.37
N ASN A 5 30.71 30.54 3.14
CA ASN A 5 29.91 29.35 2.83
C ASN A 5 30.56 28.06 3.35
N LEU A 6 31.90 28.02 3.45
CA LEU A 6 32.63 26.86 3.95
C LEU A 6 32.54 26.75 5.49
N PHE A 7 32.49 27.89 6.18
CA PHE A 7 32.29 27.95 7.63
C PHE A 7 30.88 27.54 8.05
N SER A 8 29.85 27.97 7.32
CA SER A 8 28.45 27.59 7.55
C SER A 8 28.19 26.09 7.31
N LEU A 9 28.78 25.51 6.26
CA LEU A 9 28.73 24.06 6.02
C LEU A 9 29.47 23.26 7.11
N LYS A 10 30.62 23.73 7.59
CA LYS A 10 31.34 23.06 8.69
C LYS A 10 30.57 23.14 10.00
N LEU A 11 29.95 24.28 10.35
CA LEU A 11 29.15 24.39 11.57
C LEU A 11 27.94 23.44 11.54
N THR A 12 27.20 23.42 10.43
CA THR A 12 26.04 22.53 10.27
C THR A 12 26.45 21.05 10.31
N TYR A 13 27.52 20.66 9.61
CA TYR A 13 28.01 19.27 9.63
C TYR A 13 28.49 18.85 11.03
N THR A 14 29.19 19.73 11.75
CA THR A 14 29.65 19.47 13.12
C THR A 14 28.48 19.39 14.10
N PHE A 15 27.44 20.20 13.90
CA PHE A 15 26.22 20.19 14.71
C PHE A 15 25.39 18.91 14.48
N PHE A 16 25.20 18.49 13.23
CA PHE A 16 24.56 17.21 12.90
C PHE A 16 25.37 16.02 13.41
N TYR A 17 26.69 16.06 13.30
CA TYR A 17 27.56 15.02 13.84
C TYR A 17 27.50 14.97 15.38
N ALA A 18 27.48 16.11 16.05
CA ALA A 18 27.32 16.20 17.50
C ALA A 18 25.97 15.65 17.96
N ILE A 19 24.87 15.99 17.29
CA ILE A 19 23.53 15.43 17.57
C ILE A 19 23.49 13.92 17.33
N SER A 20 24.07 13.43 16.22
CA SER A 20 24.21 12.00 15.93
C SER A 20 25.01 11.26 17.00
N LYS A 21 26.06 11.90 17.54
CA LYS A 21 26.88 11.34 18.64
C LYS A 21 26.11 11.35 19.97
N LEU A 22 25.41 12.44 20.29
CA LEU A 22 24.52 12.57 21.46
C LEU A 22 23.35 11.56 21.43
N LEU A 23 22.78 11.29 20.26
CA LEU A 23 21.77 10.26 20.03
C LEU A 23 22.30 8.86 20.36
N LYS A 24 23.56 8.58 20.03
CA LYS A 24 24.20 7.27 20.28
C LYS A 24 24.69 7.09 21.73
N THR A 25 25.01 8.18 22.44
CA THR A 25 25.55 8.11 23.81
C THR A 25 24.53 8.32 24.90
N ASN A 26 23.30 8.75 24.57
CA ASN A 26 22.24 8.98 25.56
C ASN A 26 21.32 7.74 25.71
N PRO A 27 21.46 6.94 26.78
CA PRO A 27 20.71 5.70 26.95
C PRO A 27 19.20 5.91 27.05
N LYS A 28 18.73 7.08 27.53
CA LYS A 28 17.28 7.40 27.56
C LYS A 28 16.72 7.56 26.14
N LEU A 29 17.50 8.13 25.23
CA LEU A 29 17.05 8.41 23.87
C LEU A 29 17.03 7.15 23.01
N THR A 30 18.02 6.27 23.19
CA THR A 30 18.05 4.92 22.60
C THR A 30 16.87 4.09 23.10
N PHE A 31 16.62 4.07 24.42
CA PHE A 31 15.49 3.36 25.02
C PHE A 31 14.13 3.83 24.47
N LEU A 32 13.96 5.15 24.26
CA LEU A 32 12.74 5.70 23.66
C LEU A 32 12.60 5.37 22.17
N GLN A 33 13.70 5.20 21.42
CA GLN A 33 13.64 4.72 20.03
C GLN A 33 13.31 3.24 19.96
N ASP A 34 13.88 2.43 20.84
CA ASP A 34 13.61 0.98 20.92
C ASP A 34 12.15 0.69 21.30
N ARG A 35 11.60 1.41 22.29
CA ARG A 35 10.17 1.34 22.61
C ARG A 35 9.30 1.73 21.43
N ARG A 36 9.56 2.90 20.83
CA ARG A 36 8.77 3.39 19.69
C ARG A 36 8.83 2.44 18.50
N PHE A 37 9.93 1.73 18.30
CA PHE A 37 10.02 0.71 17.26
C PHE A 37 9.24 -0.56 17.60
N ALA A 38 9.31 -1.03 18.85
CA ALA A 38 8.53 -2.18 19.31
C ALA A 38 7.01 -1.96 19.15
N ASP A 39 6.55 -0.73 19.36
CA ASP A 39 5.15 -0.32 19.19
C ASP A 39 4.67 -0.37 17.72
N LEU A 40 5.57 -0.51 16.75
CA LEU A 40 5.25 -0.65 15.32
C LEU A 40 5.12 -2.11 14.87
N SER A 41 5.36 -3.06 15.76
CA SER A 41 5.38 -4.48 15.42
C SER A 41 4.03 -4.93 14.84
N ASN A 42 4.08 -5.56 13.66
CA ASN A 42 2.90 -6.11 13.00
C ASN A 42 2.30 -7.34 13.72
N THR A 43 2.94 -7.84 14.77
CA THR A 43 2.40 -8.90 15.64
C THR A 43 1.36 -8.37 16.63
N LEU A 44 1.32 -7.05 16.86
CA LEU A 44 0.40 -6.41 17.78
C LEU A 44 -0.96 -6.14 17.10
N LYS A 45 -2.06 -6.62 17.69
CA LYS A 45 -3.40 -6.48 17.11
C LYS A 45 -3.84 -5.02 16.94
N ASN A 46 -3.46 -4.13 17.83
CA ASN A 46 -3.76 -2.70 17.72
C ASN A 46 -3.05 -2.07 16.51
N VAL A 47 -1.82 -2.49 16.20
CA VAL A 47 -1.08 -2.03 15.00
C VAL A 47 -1.74 -2.53 13.73
N GLN A 48 -2.12 -3.81 13.67
CA GLN A 48 -2.87 -4.38 12.54
C GLN A 48 -4.17 -3.61 12.31
N THR A 49 -4.88 -3.29 13.39
CA THR A 49 -6.13 -2.52 13.38
C THR A 49 -5.90 -1.09 12.93
N GLU A 50 -4.86 -0.41 13.41
CA GLU A 50 -4.48 0.94 12.97
C GLU A 50 -4.27 0.98 11.46
N ILE A 51 -3.47 0.06 10.93
CA ILE A 51 -3.16 -0.02 9.50
C ILE A 51 -4.44 -0.20 8.68
N VAL A 52 -5.27 -1.19 9.04
CA VAL A 52 -6.51 -1.48 8.31
C VAL A 52 -7.49 -0.32 8.39
N ASN A 53 -7.66 0.28 9.57
CA ASN A 53 -8.58 1.40 9.75
C ASN A 53 -8.11 2.62 8.96
N LYS A 54 -6.82 2.97 9.03
CA LYS A 54 -6.26 4.09 8.27
C LYS A 54 -6.51 3.94 6.78
N HIS A 55 -6.27 2.75 6.21
CA HIS A 55 -6.57 2.48 4.80
C HIS A 55 -8.06 2.62 4.49
N ASN A 56 -8.93 2.01 5.30
CA ASN A 56 -10.37 2.07 5.08
C ASN A 56 -10.93 3.49 5.19
N ASP A 57 -10.40 4.32 6.10
CA ASP A 57 -10.81 5.72 6.23
C ASP A 57 -10.42 6.55 5.00
N LEU A 58 -9.19 6.36 4.49
CA LEU A 58 -8.75 6.98 3.24
C LEU A 58 -9.57 6.50 2.03
N ARG A 59 -9.90 5.21 1.96
CA ARG A 59 -10.73 4.61 0.90
C ARG A 59 -12.16 5.15 0.90
N ARG A 60 -12.73 5.46 2.08
CA ARG A 60 -14.04 6.14 2.21
C ARG A 60 -13.97 7.60 1.80
N GLY A 61 -12.88 8.28 2.15
CA GLY A 61 -12.71 9.72 1.93
C GLY A 61 -12.17 10.12 0.56
N VAL A 62 -11.90 9.17 -0.34
CA VAL A 62 -11.32 9.47 -1.65
C VAL A 62 -12.33 10.22 -2.55
N SER A 63 -11.81 11.15 -3.34
CA SER A 63 -12.58 11.91 -4.33
C SER A 63 -11.99 11.69 -5.73
N PRO A 64 -12.82 11.48 -6.77
CA PRO A 64 -14.29 11.31 -6.73
C PRO A 64 -14.75 10.08 -5.94
N PRO A 65 -16.00 10.04 -5.44
CA PRO A 65 -16.46 8.93 -4.61
C PRO A 65 -16.53 7.60 -5.40
N PRO A 66 -16.13 6.47 -4.78
CA PRO A 66 -16.13 5.17 -5.45
C PRO A 66 -17.42 4.39 -5.22
N SER A 67 -17.98 3.78 -6.27
CA SER A 67 -19.16 2.91 -6.14
C SER A 67 -18.84 1.47 -5.73
N ASN A 68 -17.60 1.03 -5.94
CA ASN A 68 -17.18 -0.38 -5.87
C ASN A 68 -15.97 -0.64 -4.93
N MET A 69 -15.64 0.29 -4.04
CA MET A 69 -14.45 0.19 -3.19
C MET A 69 -14.60 -0.91 -2.14
N LEU A 70 -13.80 -1.99 -2.19
CA LEU A 70 -13.85 -3.03 -1.15
C LEU A 70 -13.28 -2.57 0.18
N LYS A 71 -13.85 -3.08 1.28
CA LYS A 71 -13.30 -2.93 2.63
C LYS A 71 -12.03 -3.77 2.76
N MET A 72 -10.93 -3.16 3.17
CA MET A 72 -9.69 -3.85 3.46
C MET A 72 -9.75 -4.61 4.80
N GLN A 73 -9.06 -5.74 4.86
CA GLN A 73 -8.90 -6.59 6.03
C GLN A 73 -7.46 -7.08 6.15
N TRP A 74 -7.02 -7.33 7.39
CA TRP A 74 -5.68 -7.84 7.65
C TRP A 74 -5.51 -9.28 7.13
N ASN A 75 -4.38 -9.57 6.51
CA ASN A 75 -4.00 -10.90 6.08
C ASN A 75 -2.63 -11.29 6.65
N THR A 76 -2.60 -12.37 7.42
CA THR A 76 -1.40 -12.84 8.13
C THR A 76 -0.32 -13.34 7.18
N THR A 77 -0.69 -13.98 6.06
CA THR A 77 0.27 -14.44 5.04
C THR A 77 0.94 -13.25 4.33
N ALA A 78 0.17 -12.25 3.92
CA ALA A 78 0.71 -11.00 3.36
C ALA A 78 1.64 -10.30 4.35
N ALA A 79 1.27 -10.27 5.64
CA ALA A 79 2.08 -9.65 6.68
C ALA A 79 3.41 -10.39 6.90
N ALA A 80 3.40 -11.72 6.88
CA ALA A 80 4.61 -12.54 6.96
C ALA A 80 5.53 -12.30 5.75
N ASN A 81 4.98 -12.26 4.54
CA ASN A 81 5.74 -11.95 3.32
C ASN A 81 6.36 -10.55 3.37
N ALA A 82 5.57 -9.54 3.77
CA ALA A 82 6.02 -8.15 3.91
C ALA A 82 7.13 -8.02 4.96
N GLN A 83 6.99 -8.69 6.12
CA GLN A 83 8.01 -8.69 7.17
C GLN A 83 9.30 -9.38 6.72
N ASN A 84 9.19 -10.51 6.01
CA ASN A 84 10.33 -11.20 5.44
C ASN A 84 11.08 -10.33 4.44
N TRP A 85 10.37 -9.52 3.65
CA TRP A 85 10.99 -8.56 2.75
C TRP A 85 11.63 -7.39 3.49
N ALA A 86 10.93 -6.78 4.45
CA ALA A 86 11.44 -5.69 5.28
C ALA A 86 12.77 -6.08 5.96
N ASN A 87 12.85 -7.29 6.51
CA ASN A 87 14.03 -7.82 7.17
C ASN A 87 15.28 -7.92 6.29
N LYS A 88 15.12 -7.93 4.94
CA LYS A 88 16.26 -7.89 4.02
C LYS A 88 16.92 -6.51 3.98
N CYS A 89 16.24 -5.47 4.46
CA CYS A 89 16.76 -4.10 4.48
C CYS A 89 17.22 -3.59 3.10
N LEU A 90 16.44 -3.93 2.07
CA LEU A 90 16.66 -3.49 0.70
C LEU A 90 15.51 -2.56 0.29
N PHE A 91 15.81 -1.28 0.02
CA PHE A 91 14.82 -0.34 -0.46
C PHE A 91 14.56 -0.51 -1.95
N LYS A 92 13.92 -1.62 -2.28
CA LYS A 92 13.43 -1.94 -3.63
C LYS A 92 12.24 -2.87 -3.50
N HIS A 93 11.38 -2.89 -4.50
CA HIS A 93 10.25 -3.82 -4.52
C HIS A 93 10.73 -5.27 -4.53
N SER A 94 10.00 -6.13 -3.81
CA SER A 94 10.24 -7.56 -3.85
C SER A 94 9.85 -8.15 -5.20
N LYS A 95 10.27 -9.40 -5.45
CA LYS A 95 9.82 -10.08 -6.67
C LYS A 95 8.34 -10.44 -6.56
N LYS A 96 7.66 -10.64 -7.70
CA LYS A 96 6.22 -10.99 -7.71
C LYS A 96 5.96 -12.32 -6.99
N GLU A 97 6.90 -13.26 -7.11
CA GLU A 97 6.82 -14.58 -6.49
C GLU A 97 6.90 -14.50 -4.96
N ASP A 98 7.57 -13.48 -4.42
CA ASP A 98 7.67 -13.18 -2.99
C ASP A 98 6.40 -12.50 -2.43
N ARG A 99 5.40 -12.22 -3.29
CA ARG A 99 4.16 -11.47 -2.97
C ARG A 99 2.93 -12.24 -3.40
N ARG A 100 2.78 -13.45 -2.87
CA ARG A 100 1.63 -14.31 -3.16
C ARG A 100 0.91 -14.75 -1.90
N VAL A 101 -0.42 -14.73 -1.95
CA VAL A 101 -1.30 -15.27 -0.91
C VAL A 101 -2.26 -16.26 -1.56
N GLY A 102 -1.98 -17.56 -1.37
CA GLY A 102 -2.64 -18.62 -2.12
C GLY A 102 -2.44 -18.45 -3.62
N THR A 103 -3.54 -18.36 -4.38
CA THR A 103 -3.51 -18.13 -5.83
C THR A 103 -3.34 -16.66 -6.22
N ARG A 104 -3.45 -15.73 -5.26
CA ARG A 104 -3.49 -14.28 -5.53
C ARG A 104 -2.09 -13.70 -5.69
N ASN A 105 -1.95 -12.80 -6.65
CA ASN A 105 -0.79 -11.92 -6.73
C ASN A 105 -1.03 -10.69 -5.87
N CYS A 106 0.01 -10.18 -5.21
CA CYS A 106 -0.09 -9.01 -4.35
C CYS A 106 0.82 -7.87 -4.83
N GLY A 107 0.32 -6.64 -4.70
CA GLY A 107 1.07 -5.41 -4.89
C GLY A 107 1.90 -5.07 -3.65
N GLU A 108 2.62 -3.95 -3.67
CA GLU A 108 3.48 -3.54 -2.56
C GLU A 108 3.71 -2.03 -2.55
N ASN A 109 3.65 -1.42 -1.36
CA ASN A 109 4.15 -0.08 -1.10
C ASN A 109 5.34 -0.15 -0.14
N LEU A 110 6.31 0.74 -0.35
CA LEU A 110 7.52 0.84 0.48
C LEU A 110 7.66 2.25 1.03
N PHE A 111 8.09 2.37 2.27
CA PHE A 111 8.40 3.65 2.90
C PHE A 111 9.67 3.50 3.74
N MET A 112 10.49 4.55 3.78
CA MET A 112 11.64 4.59 4.67
C MET A 112 11.73 5.89 5.45
N SER A 113 12.22 5.79 6.68
CA SER A 113 12.42 6.94 7.56
C SER A 113 13.71 6.81 8.38
N SER A 114 14.23 7.94 8.86
CA SER A 114 15.41 7.99 9.72
C SER A 114 15.11 7.66 11.19
N TYR A 115 13.85 7.78 11.60
CA TYR A 115 13.33 7.49 12.94
C TYR A 115 12.06 6.60 12.85
N PRO A 116 11.66 5.90 13.94
CA PRO A 116 10.41 5.15 13.96
C PRO A 116 9.22 6.09 13.71
N SER A 117 8.55 5.93 12.56
CA SER A 117 7.36 6.67 12.16
C SER A 117 6.14 5.80 12.44
N THR A 118 5.03 6.41 12.85
CA THR A 118 3.78 5.66 13.03
C THR A 118 3.31 5.10 11.70
N TRP A 119 2.56 3.99 11.73
CA TRP A 119 1.95 3.43 10.52
C TRP A 119 1.02 4.44 9.86
N SER A 120 0.23 5.17 10.64
CA SER A 120 -0.62 6.25 10.13
C SER A 120 0.14 7.30 9.33
N ASN A 121 1.35 7.70 9.77
CA ASN A 121 2.18 8.66 9.03
C ASN A 121 2.78 8.05 7.75
N ALA A 122 3.27 6.81 7.81
CA ALA A 122 3.79 6.12 6.63
C ALA A 122 2.70 5.95 5.55
N ILE A 123 1.49 5.54 5.96
CA ILE A 123 0.34 5.37 5.07
C ILE A 123 -0.13 6.72 4.52
N GLN A 124 -0.15 7.78 5.35
CA GLN A 124 -0.48 9.12 4.87
C GLN A 124 0.51 9.59 3.81
N SER A 125 1.81 9.39 4.01
CA SER A 125 2.84 9.77 3.03
C SER A 125 2.64 9.09 1.67
N TRP A 126 2.16 7.85 1.64
CA TRP A 126 1.78 7.17 0.39
C TRP A 126 0.51 7.76 -0.23
N TYR A 127 -0.47 8.12 0.61
CA TYR A 127 -1.73 8.68 0.15
C TYR A 127 -1.60 10.10 -0.39
N ASP A 128 -0.66 10.89 0.15
CA ASP A 128 -0.46 12.31 -0.22
C ASP A 128 -0.05 12.51 -1.69
N GLU A 129 0.37 11.44 -2.39
CA GLU A 129 0.50 11.43 -3.86
C GLU A 129 -0.82 11.78 -4.58
N VAL A 130 -1.97 11.71 -3.91
CA VAL A 130 -3.26 12.23 -4.39
C VAL A 130 -3.17 13.68 -4.83
N HIS A 131 -2.29 14.48 -4.23
CA HIS A 131 -2.10 15.89 -4.59
C HIS A 131 -1.52 16.06 -6.00
N ASP A 132 -0.85 15.04 -6.53
CA ASP A 132 -0.28 15.01 -7.88
C ASP A 132 -1.08 14.11 -8.84
N PHE A 133 -2.25 13.62 -8.43
CA PHE A 133 -3.10 12.74 -9.23
C PHE A 133 -4.33 13.48 -9.77
N VAL A 134 -4.75 13.13 -10.99
CA VAL A 134 -6.02 13.52 -11.59
C VAL A 134 -6.70 12.25 -12.11
N PHE A 135 -7.92 11.98 -11.62
CA PHE A 135 -8.68 10.79 -12.01
C PHE A 135 -8.89 10.72 -13.54
N GLU A 136 -8.77 9.52 -14.13
CA GLU A 136 -8.80 9.24 -15.59
C GLU A 136 -7.66 9.86 -16.41
N VAL A 137 -6.97 10.89 -15.91
CA VAL A 137 -5.85 11.55 -16.61
C VAL A 137 -4.51 10.96 -16.18
N GLY A 138 -4.30 10.76 -14.87
CA GLY A 138 -3.06 10.26 -14.29
C GLY A 138 -2.26 11.35 -13.56
N PRO A 139 -0.91 11.31 -13.59
CA PRO A 139 -0.08 12.25 -12.85
C PRO A 139 -0.12 13.67 -13.44
N LYS A 140 -0.10 14.69 -12.58
CA LYS A 140 -0.09 16.13 -12.96
C LYS A 140 1.19 16.57 -13.66
N SER A 141 2.27 15.82 -13.48
CA SER A 141 3.55 16.02 -14.16
C SER A 141 4.21 14.68 -14.49
N PRO A 142 5.09 14.60 -15.50
CA PRO A 142 5.76 13.35 -15.86
C PRO A 142 6.62 12.74 -14.73
N GLN A 143 7.06 13.56 -13.77
CA GLN A 143 7.90 13.14 -12.65
C GLN A 143 7.10 12.76 -11.40
N ALA A 144 5.80 13.08 -11.36
CA ALA A 144 4.96 12.76 -10.21
C ALA A 144 4.79 11.25 -10.05
N VAL A 145 4.96 10.78 -8.81
CA VAL A 145 4.71 9.40 -8.42
C VAL A 145 3.30 9.34 -7.84
N ILE A 146 2.48 8.42 -8.36
CA ILE A 146 1.08 8.23 -7.93
C ILE A 146 0.77 6.79 -7.52
N GLY A 147 1.74 5.89 -7.68
CA GLY A 147 1.53 4.45 -7.57
C GLY A 147 1.21 3.99 -6.15
N HIS A 148 1.73 4.67 -5.13
CA HIS A 148 1.42 4.31 -3.75
C HIS A 148 -0.01 4.72 -3.40
N PHE A 149 -0.43 5.93 -3.81
CA PHE A 149 -1.81 6.38 -3.64
C PHE A 149 -2.79 5.46 -4.36
N THR A 150 -2.59 5.20 -5.66
CA THR A 150 -3.52 4.37 -6.44
C THR A 150 -3.62 2.95 -5.89
N GLN A 151 -2.57 2.41 -5.29
CA GLN A 151 -2.63 1.12 -4.59
C GLN A 151 -3.46 1.19 -3.30
N ILE A 152 -3.34 2.25 -2.49
CA ILE A 152 -4.16 2.42 -1.27
C ILE A 152 -5.66 2.44 -1.64
N VAL A 153 -6.01 3.14 -2.71
CA VAL A 153 -7.39 3.29 -3.18
C VAL A 153 -7.77 2.32 -4.30
N TRP A 154 -7.03 1.23 -4.48
CA TRP A 154 -7.37 0.25 -5.51
C TRP A 154 -8.62 -0.54 -5.11
N TYR A 155 -9.69 -0.48 -5.90
CA TYR A 155 -11.01 -0.98 -5.50
C TYR A 155 -11.00 -2.45 -5.09
N SER A 156 -10.24 -3.29 -5.81
CA SER A 156 -10.24 -4.74 -5.60
C SER A 156 -9.21 -5.21 -4.57
N SER A 157 -8.24 -4.38 -4.15
CA SER A 157 -7.25 -4.77 -3.13
C SER A 157 -7.90 -4.74 -1.74
N PHE A 158 -8.38 -5.90 -1.26
CA PHE A 158 -9.14 -6.01 -0.01
C PHE A 158 -8.40 -6.73 1.12
N LEU A 159 -7.25 -7.35 0.83
CA LEU A 159 -6.37 -7.93 1.83
C LEU A 159 -5.10 -7.09 1.93
N ILE A 160 -4.67 -6.81 3.14
CA ILE A 160 -3.42 -6.09 3.40
C ILE A 160 -2.62 -6.79 4.50
N GLY A 161 -1.30 -6.84 4.34
CA GLY A 161 -0.40 -7.22 5.41
C GLY A 161 0.91 -6.45 5.30
N CYS A 162 1.41 -5.99 6.43
CA CYS A 162 2.57 -5.12 6.48
C CYS A 162 3.64 -5.63 7.44
N GLY A 163 4.87 -5.16 7.26
CA GLY A 163 6.01 -5.44 8.12
C GLY A 163 6.97 -4.25 8.16
N VAL A 164 7.74 -4.16 9.25
CA VAL A 164 8.71 -3.07 9.47
C VAL A 164 10.02 -3.63 9.98
N ALA A 165 11.15 -3.09 9.51
CA ALA A 165 12.47 -3.51 9.94
C ALA A 165 13.39 -2.32 10.26
N TYR A 166 14.23 -2.49 11.28
CA TYR A 166 15.34 -1.60 11.55
C TYR A 166 16.57 -2.03 10.74
N CYS A 167 17.10 -1.10 9.96
CA CYS A 167 18.12 -1.29 8.94
C CYS A 167 19.34 -0.40 9.24
N PRO A 168 20.22 -0.81 10.16
CA PRO A 168 21.31 0.05 10.66
C PRO A 168 22.31 0.49 9.58
N LYS A 169 22.45 -0.30 8.51
CA LYS A 169 23.37 -0.04 7.38
C LYS A 169 22.78 0.91 6.32
N GLN A 170 21.47 1.13 6.31
CA GLN A 170 20.81 2.04 5.37
C GLN A 170 20.93 3.50 5.84
N SER A 171 20.83 4.49 4.94
CA SER A 171 20.86 5.92 5.33
C SER A 171 19.63 6.29 6.16
N LEU A 172 18.46 5.90 5.67
CA LEU A 172 17.21 5.83 6.42
C LEU A 172 17.17 4.50 7.17
N LYS A 173 16.80 4.52 8.45
CA LYS A 173 17.02 3.40 9.36
C LYS A 173 15.84 2.46 9.51
N TYR A 174 14.66 2.83 9.03
CA TYR A 174 13.44 2.04 9.20
C TYR A 174 12.80 1.82 7.85
N LEU A 175 12.55 0.56 7.49
CA LEU A 175 11.90 0.15 6.24
C LEU A 175 10.53 -0.42 6.55
N TYR A 176 9.50 0.15 5.94
CA TYR A 176 8.10 -0.25 6.03
C TYR A 176 7.68 -0.84 4.70
N VAL A 177 7.00 -1.98 4.76
CA VAL A 177 6.52 -2.73 3.60
C VAL A 177 5.06 -3.07 3.87
N CYS A 178 4.16 -2.71 2.95
CA CYS A 178 2.79 -3.21 2.95
C CYS A 178 2.53 -3.93 1.63
N GLN A 179 1.96 -5.13 1.69
CA GLN A 179 1.56 -5.91 0.53
C GLN A 179 0.03 -6.00 0.46
N TYR A 180 -0.51 -5.84 -0.76
CA TYR A 180 -1.94 -5.66 -1.02
C TYR A 180 -2.44 -6.74 -1.96
N CYS A 181 -3.46 -7.50 -1.58
CA CYS A 181 -3.95 -8.63 -2.37
C CYS A 181 -5.47 -8.51 -2.65
N PRO A 182 -5.92 -8.74 -3.90
CA PRO A 182 -5.14 -8.77 -5.13
C PRO A 182 -4.30 -7.51 -5.38
N ALA A 183 -3.30 -7.63 -6.24
CA ALA A 183 -2.45 -6.52 -6.66
C ALA A 183 -3.26 -5.44 -7.37
N GLY A 184 -2.98 -4.18 -7.03
CA GLY A 184 -3.51 -3.03 -7.75
C GLY A 184 -2.66 -2.62 -8.94
N ASN A 185 -2.87 -1.38 -9.40
CA ASN A 185 -2.03 -0.72 -10.41
C ASN A 185 -1.88 -1.53 -11.71
N ILE A 186 -2.97 -2.13 -12.17
CA ILE A 186 -3.02 -2.88 -13.43
C ILE A 186 -2.58 -1.96 -14.56
N VAL A 187 -1.58 -2.40 -15.33
CA VAL A 187 -1.04 -1.64 -16.48
C VAL A 187 -2.15 -1.26 -17.44
N GLY A 188 -2.23 0.03 -17.79
CA GLY A 188 -3.29 0.58 -18.63
C GLY A 188 -4.59 0.96 -17.89
N ARG A 189 -4.71 0.64 -16.59
CA ARG A 189 -5.85 1.05 -15.74
C ARG A 189 -5.42 1.84 -14.49
N GLN A 190 -4.14 2.18 -14.37
CA GLN A 190 -3.57 2.84 -13.18
C GLN A 190 -4.27 4.16 -12.83
N HIS A 191 -4.79 4.89 -13.83
CA HIS A 191 -5.44 6.19 -13.64
C HIS A 191 -6.93 6.10 -13.29
N VAL A 192 -7.47 4.87 -13.22
CA VAL A 192 -8.86 4.57 -12.84
C VAL A 192 -8.84 3.48 -11.76
N PRO A 193 -8.35 3.80 -10.55
CA PRO A 193 -8.15 2.81 -9.49
C PRO A 193 -9.46 2.25 -8.91
N TYR A 194 -10.60 2.86 -9.22
CA TYR A 194 -11.95 2.46 -8.80
C TYR A 194 -13.00 2.96 -9.80
N GLN A 195 -14.25 2.52 -9.66
CA GLN A 195 -15.38 3.04 -10.44
C GLN A 195 -15.99 4.25 -9.73
N LYS A 196 -16.13 5.38 -10.44
CA LYS A 196 -16.83 6.56 -9.90
C LYS A 196 -18.32 6.27 -9.70
N GLY A 197 -18.88 6.75 -8.60
CA GLY A 197 -20.31 6.74 -8.37
C GLY A 197 -20.68 6.91 -6.90
N THR A 198 -21.97 6.76 -6.60
CA THR A 198 -22.45 6.78 -5.21
C THR A 198 -21.75 5.68 -4.40
N PRO A 199 -21.22 5.98 -3.19
CA PRO A 199 -20.63 4.97 -2.32
C PRO A 199 -21.51 3.72 -2.20
N CYS A 200 -20.91 2.55 -2.36
CA CYS A 200 -21.58 1.25 -2.42
C CYS A 200 -22.63 1.06 -3.53
N GLY A 201 -22.69 1.92 -4.55
CA GLY A 201 -23.62 1.80 -5.68
C GLY A 201 -23.46 0.48 -6.47
N SER A 202 -22.28 -0.12 -6.46
CA SER A 202 -22.02 -1.44 -7.07
C SER A 202 -22.24 -2.61 -6.11
N CYS A 203 -22.64 -2.36 -4.85
CA CYS A 203 -22.79 -3.38 -3.80
C CYS A 203 -23.89 -3.00 -2.75
N PRO A 204 -25.13 -2.69 -3.17
CA PRO A 204 -26.14 -2.06 -2.31
C PRO A 204 -26.49 -2.85 -1.04
N ASN A 205 -26.46 -4.19 -1.09
CA ASN A 205 -26.76 -5.06 0.06
C ASN A 205 -25.50 -5.52 0.82
N HIS A 206 -24.33 -5.02 0.44
CA HIS A 206 -23.03 -5.42 0.98
C HIS A 206 -22.18 -4.19 1.24
N CYS A 207 -22.76 -3.22 1.96
CA CYS A 207 -22.12 -1.95 2.28
C CYS A 207 -21.81 -1.84 3.77
N ASP A 208 -20.58 -1.47 4.09
CA ASP A 208 -20.15 -1.08 5.42
C ASP A 208 -19.53 0.33 5.35
N ASN A 209 -20.35 1.32 5.69
CA ASN A 209 -19.98 2.73 5.74
C ASN A 209 -19.23 3.19 4.46
N GLY A 210 -19.84 3.01 3.30
CA GLY A 210 -19.28 3.40 2.00
C GLY A 210 -18.30 2.42 1.36
N LEU A 211 -17.98 1.30 2.01
CA LEU A 211 -17.11 0.25 1.47
C LEU A 211 -17.87 -1.06 1.21
N CYS A 212 -17.64 -1.69 0.07
CA CYS A 212 -18.20 -2.98 -0.31
C CYS A 212 -17.61 -4.12 0.53
N THR A 213 -18.41 -5.14 0.85
CA THR A 213 -17.99 -6.31 1.66
C THR A 213 -18.16 -7.66 0.93
N ASN A 214 -18.58 -7.63 -0.34
CA ASN A 214 -18.81 -8.79 -1.20
C ASN A 214 -17.66 -9.04 -2.18
N SER A 215 -16.45 -9.24 -1.68
CA SER A 215 -15.28 -9.56 -2.51
C SER A 215 -15.38 -10.93 -3.18
N CYS A 216 -14.87 -11.05 -4.41
CA CYS A 216 -14.68 -12.32 -5.10
C CYS A 216 -13.44 -13.07 -4.60
N GLU A 217 -13.51 -14.40 -4.62
CA GLU A 217 -12.35 -15.24 -4.27
C GLU A 217 -11.39 -15.52 -5.43
N TYR A 218 -11.88 -15.35 -6.66
CA TYR A 218 -11.15 -15.53 -7.89
C TYR A 218 -10.63 -14.19 -8.42
N GLU A 219 -9.67 -14.27 -9.33
CA GLU A 219 -9.15 -13.14 -10.10
C GLU A 219 -9.29 -13.46 -11.59
N ASP A 220 -9.49 -12.43 -12.40
CA ASP A 220 -9.38 -12.51 -13.84
C ASP A 220 -7.93 -12.26 -14.26
N THR A 221 -7.43 -13.07 -15.19
CA THR A 221 -6.10 -12.88 -15.78
C THR A 221 -6.07 -11.67 -16.72
N TYR A 222 -7.20 -11.36 -17.35
CA TYR A 222 -7.32 -10.28 -18.34
C TYR A 222 -8.34 -9.23 -17.92
N SER A 223 -8.03 -7.96 -18.20
CA SER A 223 -8.89 -6.82 -17.86
C SER A 223 -10.20 -6.79 -18.67
N ASN A 224 -10.25 -7.44 -19.83
CA ASN A 224 -11.43 -7.50 -20.70
C ASN A 224 -12.27 -8.77 -20.50
N CYS A 225 -12.11 -9.47 -19.37
CA CYS A 225 -12.82 -10.72 -19.09
C CYS A 225 -14.36 -10.58 -19.07
N ALA A 226 -14.88 -9.40 -18.73
CA ALA A 226 -16.31 -9.10 -18.89
C ALA A 226 -16.77 -9.23 -20.35
N SER A 227 -16.06 -8.58 -21.29
CA SER A 227 -16.36 -8.66 -22.73
C SER A 227 -16.09 -10.06 -23.30
N LEU A 228 -15.05 -10.76 -22.84
CA LEU A 228 -14.78 -12.14 -23.26
C LEU A 228 -15.90 -13.09 -22.83
N LYS A 229 -16.46 -12.91 -21.62
CA LYS A 229 -17.63 -13.67 -21.16
C LYS A 229 -18.86 -13.40 -22.01
N GLU A 230 -19.10 -12.17 -22.44
CA GLU A 230 -20.24 -11.86 -23.31
C GLU A 230 -20.11 -12.53 -24.69
N THR A 231 -18.91 -12.51 -25.27
CA THR A 231 -18.67 -13.02 -26.62
C THR A 231 -18.51 -14.54 -26.69
N TRP A 232 -17.80 -15.17 -25.74
CA TRP A 232 -17.43 -16.60 -25.79
C TRP A 232 -18.09 -17.43 -24.70
N THR A 233 -18.80 -16.79 -23.75
CA THR A 233 -19.43 -17.40 -22.57
C THR A 233 -18.45 -18.12 -21.64
N CYS A 234 -18.94 -18.53 -20.47
CA CYS A 234 -18.15 -19.33 -19.53
C CYS A 234 -18.07 -20.82 -19.90
N ALA A 235 -18.69 -21.23 -21.01
CA ALA A 235 -18.56 -22.58 -21.56
C ALA A 235 -17.24 -22.78 -22.34
N SER A 236 -16.65 -21.69 -22.85
CA SER A 236 -15.33 -21.75 -23.49
C SER A 236 -14.24 -22.05 -22.45
N ASP A 237 -13.41 -23.06 -22.70
CA ASP A 237 -12.27 -23.40 -21.84
C ASP A 237 -11.32 -22.22 -21.62
N PHE A 238 -11.14 -21.38 -22.65
CA PHE A 238 -10.32 -20.18 -22.57
C PHE A 238 -10.87 -19.18 -21.54
N VAL A 239 -12.16 -18.85 -21.62
CA VAL A 239 -12.82 -17.92 -20.70
C VAL A 239 -12.93 -18.53 -19.30
N LYS A 240 -13.34 -19.79 -19.20
CA LYS A 240 -13.44 -20.50 -17.92
C LYS A 240 -12.12 -20.53 -17.16
N THR A 241 -11.01 -20.68 -17.87
CA THR A 241 -9.66 -20.75 -17.27
C THR A 241 -9.10 -19.37 -16.91
N ASN A 242 -9.29 -18.37 -17.77
CA ASN A 242 -8.63 -17.07 -17.63
C ASN A 242 -9.52 -15.97 -17.03
N CYS A 243 -10.84 -16.17 -17.01
CA CYS A 243 -11.83 -15.21 -16.55
C CYS A 243 -12.66 -15.81 -15.40
N LYS A 244 -11.96 -16.38 -14.42
CA LYS A 244 -12.58 -17.13 -13.32
C LYS A 244 -13.50 -16.24 -12.48
N ALA A 245 -13.11 -15.00 -12.23
CA ALA A 245 -13.94 -14.08 -11.47
C ALA A 245 -15.19 -13.71 -12.29
N ALA A 246 -15.03 -13.34 -13.57
CA ALA A 246 -16.17 -13.08 -14.45
C ALA A 246 -17.18 -14.24 -14.51
N CYS A 247 -16.69 -15.48 -14.48
CA CYS A 247 -17.54 -16.66 -14.55
C CYS A 247 -18.17 -17.10 -13.22
N ASN A 248 -17.51 -16.90 -12.09
CA ASN A 248 -17.91 -17.50 -10.81
C ASN A 248 -18.34 -16.47 -9.74
N CYS A 249 -18.17 -15.17 -9.98
CA CYS A 249 -18.38 -14.12 -8.98
C CYS A 249 -19.53 -13.17 -9.34
N GLN A 250 -20.67 -13.73 -9.75
CA GLN A 250 -21.88 -12.94 -9.94
C GLN A 250 -22.27 -12.22 -8.63
N GLY A 251 -22.54 -10.91 -8.73
CA GLY A 251 -22.92 -10.08 -7.57
C GLY A 251 -21.78 -9.79 -6.59
N LYS A 252 -20.53 -10.05 -6.96
CA LYS A 252 -19.33 -9.74 -6.16
C LYS A 252 -18.43 -8.73 -6.87
N ILE A 253 -17.57 -8.06 -6.11
CA ILE A 253 -16.55 -7.14 -6.64
C ILE A 253 -15.23 -7.89 -6.88
N TYR A 254 -14.61 -7.70 -8.05
CA TYR A 254 -13.31 -8.23 -8.46
C TYR A 254 -12.59 -7.33 -9.46
#